data_AF-A0A973JMR9-F1
#
_entry.id   AF-A0A973JMR9-F1
#
_cell.length_a   1.000
_cell.length_b   1.000
_cell.length_c   1.000
_cell.angle_alpha   90.00
_cell.angle_beta   90.00
_cell.angle_gamma   90.00
#
_symmetry.space_group_name_H-M   'P 1'
#
loop_
_entity.id
_entity.type
_entity.pdbx_description
1 polymer ?
#
loop_
_entity_poly.entity_id
_entity_poly.type
_entity_poly.pdbx_seq_one_letter_code
_entity_poly.pdbx_strand_id
1 'polypeptide(L)'
;MKVGIFAKHKSCEKTNTLTTFRVPKSGINSIKDSGFTIIELLIVVVIIGVLATISVVNYIGISEKAKIVSIKSDLKNAATQIQLFRTTSPTDDFPTANNCPSPGLTEVCLKSSGSNSYSNSYMVNNLSSPKTFSLDAMSGTLRYRITESTVPTAVTSLVDIDPASWMLIGSQIWSKNNINVGTMINGSLSQANNATVEKYCYNDVESNCTTYGGLYQWDEMMQYSTTQGTQGICPSGSHLPSDSEIKTLEMSLGMSQVQADNTSWRGTDQGLQLRSGGASSMNIVLGGTRGTDGSFWNLDTQTRMWSSSESGSNAWARLLTSGMDSIARYADAKISGYLVRCVGN
;
A
#
# COMPACT_ATOMS: atom_id res chain seq x y z
N MET A 1 -67.07 -10.02 -35.45
CA MET A 1 -66.90 -11.48 -35.66
C MET A 1 -65.45 -11.84 -35.34
N LYS A 2 -65.17 -12.35 -34.13
CA LYS A 2 -63.91 -13.01 -33.78
C LYS A 2 -64.08 -13.80 -32.47
N VAL A 3 -64.27 -15.10 -32.68
CA VAL A 3 -63.75 -16.28 -31.95
C VAL A 3 -63.30 -16.08 -30.50
N GLY A 4 -63.92 -16.80 -29.58
CA GLY A 4 -63.58 -16.83 -28.15
C GLY A 4 -62.47 -17.84 -27.79
N ILE A 5 -62.23 -18.01 -26.48
CA ILE A 5 -61.78 -19.26 -25.84
C ILE A 5 -62.14 -19.20 -24.35
N PHE A 6 -62.62 -20.35 -23.87
CA PHE A 6 -63.05 -20.71 -22.53
C PHE A 6 -61.90 -20.79 -21.51
N ALA A 7 -62.19 -20.47 -20.25
CA ALA A 7 -61.80 -21.30 -19.10
C ALA A 7 -62.73 -21.02 -17.90
N LYS A 8 -63.70 -21.92 -17.67
CA LYS A 8 -64.52 -21.93 -16.46
C LYS A 8 -63.73 -22.56 -15.32
N HIS A 9 -63.67 -21.86 -14.19
CA HIS A 9 -63.31 -22.37 -12.87
C HIS A 9 -64.02 -23.70 -12.57
N LYS A 10 -63.26 -24.73 -12.19
CA LYS A 10 -63.78 -25.88 -11.45
C LYS A 10 -63.29 -25.80 -10.01
N SER A 11 -64.24 -25.52 -9.13
CA SER A 11 -64.13 -25.69 -7.68
C SER A 11 -63.99 -27.18 -7.37
N CYS A 12 -63.08 -27.52 -6.46
CA CYS A 12 -62.86 -28.89 -6.01
C CYS A 12 -63.80 -29.18 -4.83
N GLU A 13 -64.82 -30.01 -5.07
CA GLU A 13 -65.79 -30.45 -4.08
C GLU A 13 -65.21 -31.64 -3.30
N LYS A 14 -65.06 -31.50 -1.97
CA LYS A 14 -64.57 -32.58 -1.09
C LYS A 14 -65.73 -33.50 -0.74
N THR A 15 -65.82 -34.65 -1.41
CA THR A 15 -66.71 -35.75 -1.00
C THR A 15 -65.96 -36.65 0.00
N ASN A 16 -66.37 -36.62 1.26
CA ASN A 16 -65.87 -37.52 2.31
C ASN A 16 -66.53 -38.89 2.14
N THR A 17 -65.81 -39.86 1.57
CA THR A 17 -66.21 -41.27 1.59
C THR A 17 -65.20 -42.02 2.46
N LEU A 18 -65.61 -42.38 3.68
CA LEU A 18 -64.85 -43.23 4.60
C LEU A 18 -64.82 -44.66 4.05
N THR A 19 -63.79 -45.00 3.28
CA THR A 19 -63.44 -46.39 2.98
C THR A 19 -62.48 -46.92 4.05
N THR A 20 -62.94 -47.91 4.82
CA THR A 20 -62.09 -48.67 5.74
C THR A 20 -61.08 -49.49 4.95
N PHE A 21 -59.84 -48.99 4.85
CA PHE A 21 -58.71 -49.74 4.33
C PHE A 21 -58.30 -50.84 5.32
N ARG A 22 -58.53 -52.10 4.96
CA ARG A 22 -57.89 -53.26 5.61
C ARG A 22 -56.48 -53.38 5.06
N VAL A 23 -55.47 -53.13 5.90
CA VAL A 23 -54.06 -53.38 5.58
C VAL A 23 -53.82 -54.89 5.54
N PRO A 24 -53.32 -55.47 4.43
CA PRO A 24 -52.85 -56.84 4.44
C PRO A 24 -51.60 -56.94 5.30
N LYS A 25 -51.56 -57.90 6.24
CA LYS A 25 -50.32 -58.28 6.95
C LYS A 25 -49.33 -58.83 5.92
N SER A 26 -48.51 -57.94 5.37
CA SER A 26 -47.34 -58.33 4.59
C SER A 26 -46.28 -58.84 5.57
N GLY A 27 -45.82 -60.07 5.33
CA GLY A 27 -44.76 -60.69 6.11
C GLY A 27 -43.51 -59.82 6.09
N ILE A 28 -43.08 -59.40 7.27
CA ILE A 28 -41.81 -58.71 7.47
C ILE A 28 -40.73 -59.76 7.21
N ASN A 29 -40.19 -59.77 5.99
CA ASN A 29 -38.89 -60.38 5.75
C ASN A 29 -37.88 -59.55 6.54
N SER A 30 -37.33 -60.13 7.60
CA SER A 30 -36.19 -59.61 8.34
C SER A 30 -35.03 -59.37 7.36
N ILE A 31 -34.89 -58.14 6.87
CA ILE A 31 -33.64 -57.69 6.27
C ILE A 31 -32.63 -57.75 7.41
N LYS A 32 -31.67 -58.66 7.26
CA LYS A 32 -30.60 -58.87 8.21
C LYS A 32 -29.73 -57.61 8.15
N ASP A 33 -29.96 -56.67 9.06
CA ASP A 33 -29.13 -55.47 9.19
C ASP A 33 -27.71 -55.92 9.57
N SER A 34 -26.84 -56.00 8.56
CA SER A 34 -25.42 -56.12 8.77
C SER A 34 -24.93 -54.82 9.41
N GLY A 35 -24.74 -54.83 10.72
CA GLY A 35 -24.16 -53.71 11.45
C GLY A 35 -22.76 -53.40 10.89
N PHE A 36 -22.52 -52.15 10.50
CA PHE A 36 -21.20 -51.68 10.09
C PHE A 36 -20.23 -51.88 11.25
N THR A 37 -19.06 -52.44 10.94
CA THR A 37 -18.02 -52.60 11.94
C THR A 37 -17.42 -51.23 12.27
N ILE A 38 -17.09 -50.98 13.54
CA ILE A 38 -16.49 -49.71 13.97
C ILE A 38 -15.23 -49.37 13.16
N ILE A 39 -14.46 -50.38 12.75
CA ILE A 39 -13.25 -50.20 11.94
C ILE A 39 -13.54 -49.63 10.55
N GLU A 40 -14.69 -49.98 9.96
CA GLU A 40 -15.10 -49.52 8.63
C GLU A 40 -15.46 -48.04 8.66
N LEU A 41 -16.23 -47.63 9.68
CA LEU A 41 -16.54 -46.22 9.91
C LEU A 41 -15.29 -45.40 10.25
N LEU A 42 -14.35 -45.98 11.02
CA LEU A 42 -13.10 -45.35 11.40
C LEU A 42 -12.21 -45.08 10.19
N ILE A 43 -12.07 -46.04 9.27
CA ILE A 43 -11.31 -45.85 8.04
C ILE A 43 -11.94 -44.75 7.18
N VAL A 44 -13.27 -44.69 7.09
CA VAL A 44 -13.96 -43.66 6.30
C VAL A 44 -13.70 -42.25 6.84
N VAL A 45 -13.82 -42.03 8.15
CA VAL A 45 -13.56 -40.68 8.71
C VAL A 45 -12.09 -40.27 8.61
N VAL A 46 -11.16 -41.24 8.70
CA VAL A 46 -9.73 -40.98 8.49
C VAL A 46 -9.46 -40.61 7.04
N ILE A 47 -10.00 -41.37 6.08
CA ILE A 47 -9.83 -41.07 4.64
C ILE A 47 -10.45 -39.71 4.29
N ILE A 48 -11.64 -39.39 4.79
CA ILE A 48 -12.28 -38.09 4.56
C ILE A 48 -11.43 -36.96 5.18
N GLY A 49 -10.87 -37.16 6.37
CA GLY A 49 -9.98 -36.19 7.01
C GLY A 49 -8.70 -35.90 6.19
N VAL A 50 -8.06 -36.94 5.68
CA VAL A 50 -6.86 -36.80 4.82
C VAL A 50 -7.22 -36.15 3.48
N LEU A 51 -8.32 -36.54 2.84
CA LEU A 51 -8.74 -35.95 1.56
C LEU A 51 -9.15 -34.48 1.72
N ALA A 52 -9.92 -34.14 2.76
CA ALA A 52 -10.37 -32.78 3.00
C ALA A 52 -9.21 -31.80 3.21
N THR A 53 -8.19 -32.21 3.98
CA THR A 53 -7.01 -31.36 4.23
C THR A 53 -6.20 -31.10 2.97
N ILE A 54 -5.97 -32.11 2.12
CA ILE A 54 -5.29 -31.95 0.82
C ILE A 54 -6.09 -31.02 -0.10
N SER A 55 -7.42 -31.18 -0.15
CA SER A 55 -8.30 -30.36 -0.99
C SER A 55 -8.31 -28.89 -0.59
N VAL A 56 -8.27 -28.57 0.71
CA VAL A 56 -8.29 -27.17 1.20
C VAL A 56 -7.07 -26.38 0.73
N VAL A 57 -5.87 -26.96 0.84
CA VAL A 57 -4.63 -26.27 0.45
C VAL A 57 -4.61 -25.94 -1.05
N ASN A 58 -5.05 -26.88 -1.89
CA ASN A 58 -5.13 -26.67 -3.34
C ASN A 58 -6.22 -25.66 -3.73
N TYR A 59 -7.34 -25.62 -2.99
CA TYR A 59 -8.44 -24.71 -3.26
C TYR A 59 -8.06 -23.24 -3.03
N ILE A 60 -7.28 -22.94 -1.98
CA ILE A 60 -6.84 -21.57 -1.68
C ILE A 60 -6.10 -20.96 -2.88
N GLY A 61 -5.12 -21.69 -3.46
CA GLY A 61 -4.34 -21.20 -4.60
C GLY A 61 -5.15 -21.00 -5.89
N ILE A 62 -6.17 -21.82 -6.14
CA ILE A 62 -7.07 -21.67 -7.30
C ILE A 62 -8.00 -20.46 -7.11
N SER A 63 -8.52 -20.29 -5.90
CA SER A 63 -9.43 -19.19 -5.57
C SER A 63 -8.76 -17.83 -5.73
N GLU A 64 -7.49 -17.72 -5.36
CA GLU A 64 -6.72 -16.47 -5.48
C GLU A 64 -6.42 -16.13 -6.95
N LYS A 65 -6.02 -17.11 -7.76
CA LYS A 65 -5.84 -16.92 -9.21
C LYS A 65 -7.14 -16.47 -9.88
N ALA A 66 -8.28 -17.04 -9.49
CA ALA A 66 -9.58 -16.64 -10.01
C ALA A 66 -9.92 -15.18 -9.64
N LYS A 67 -9.63 -14.75 -8.40
CA LYS A 67 -9.77 -13.34 -7.97
C LYS A 67 -8.92 -12.40 -8.82
N ILE A 68 -7.64 -12.75 -9.07
CA ILE A 68 -6.74 -11.93 -9.90
C ILE A 68 -7.30 -11.76 -11.33
N VAL A 69 -7.76 -12.86 -11.94
CA VAL A 69 -8.33 -12.81 -13.30
C VAL A 69 -9.61 -11.97 -13.34
N SER A 70 -10.47 -12.14 -12.34
CA SER A 70 -11.71 -11.37 -12.20
C SER A 70 -11.44 -9.86 -12.04
N ILE A 71 -10.55 -9.46 -11.13
CA ILE A 71 -10.16 -8.04 -10.95
C ILE A 71 -9.59 -7.45 -12.25
N LYS A 72 -8.68 -8.19 -12.91
CA LYS A 72 -8.08 -7.73 -14.16
C LYS A 72 -9.12 -7.54 -15.26
N SER A 73 -10.12 -8.42 -15.34
CA SER A 73 -11.22 -8.30 -16.28
C SER A 73 -12.08 -7.06 -15.98
N ASP A 74 -12.44 -6.84 -14.71
CA ASP A 74 -13.24 -5.68 -14.29
C ASP A 74 -12.54 -4.36 -14.58
N LEU A 75 -11.23 -4.29 -14.32
CA LEU A 75 -10.41 -3.11 -14.60
C LEU A 75 -10.33 -2.83 -16.10
N LYS A 76 -10.14 -3.86 -16.94
CA LYS A 76 -10.12 -3.69 -18.41
C LYS A 76 -11.46 -3.19 -18.95
N ASN A 77 -12.56 -3.77 -18.45
CA ASN A 77 -13.90 -3.34 -18.82
C ASN A 77 -14.15 -1.89 -18.38
N ALA A 78 -13.74 -1.53 -17.16
CA ALA A 78 -13.85 -0.16 -16.67
C ALA A 78 -13.03 0.84 -17.47
N ALA A 79 -11.75 0.52 -17.76
CA ALA A 79 -10.89 1.35 -18.58
C ALA A 79 -11.47 1.58 -19.98
N THR A 80 -12.09 0.55 -20.57
CA THR A 80 -12.76 0.68 -21.87
C THR A 80 -13.95 1.65 -21.78
N GLN A 81 -14.75 1.60 -20.71
CA GLN A 81 -15.86 2.53 -20.50
C GLN A 81 -15.37 3.97 -20.26
N ILE A 82 -14.32 4.15 -19.47
CA ILE A 82 -13.67 5.45 -19.23
C ILE A 82 -13.13 6.02 -20.54
N GLN A 83 -12.48 5.20 -21.37
CA GLN A 83 -11.96 5.62 -22.66
C GLN A 83 -13.08 5.94 -23.65
N LEU A 84 -14.17 5.17 -23.65
CA LEU A 84 -15.34 5.45 -24.48
C LEU A 84 -15.96 6.80 -24.10
N PHE A 85 -16.11 7.07 -22.79
CA PHE A 85 -16.58 8.36 -22.31
C PHE A 85 -15.73 9.51 -22.86
N ARG A 86 -14.40 9.38 -22.78
CA ARG A 86 -13.47 10.39 -23.31
C ARG A 86 -13.71 10.69 -24.79
N THR A 87 -13.94 9.67 -25.61
CA THR A 87 -14.24 9.87 -27.06
C THR A 87 -15.57 10.58 -27.32
N THR A 88 -16.50 10.54 -26.37
CA THR A 88 -17.80 11.21 -26.47
C THR A 88 -17.82 12.57 -25.78
N SER A 89 -16.80 12.90 -25.00
CA SER A 89 -16.69 14.16 -24.29
C SER A 89 -16.34 15.30 -25.26
N PRO A 90 -17.02 16.47 -25.21
CA PRO A 90 -16.72 17.60 -26.08
C PRO A 90 -15.29 18.14 -25.94
N THR A 91 -14.68 17.93 -24.77
CA THR A 91 -13.35 18.45 -24.41
C THR A 91 -12.27 17.38 -24.41
N ASP A 92 -12.56 16.14 -24.85
CA ASP A 92 -11.66 14.98 -24.78
C ASP A 92 -11.19 14.70 -23.33
N ASP A 93 -12.07 14.95 -22.35
CA ASP A 93 -11.78 14.76 -20.92
C ASP A 93 -12.19 13.37 -20.43
N PHE A 94 -11.39 12.81 -19.52
CA PHE A 94 -11.80 11.67 -18.69
C PHE A 94 -12.87 12.10 -17.67
N PRO A 95 -13.79 11.18 -17.28
CA PRO A 95 -14.85 11.51 -16.33
C PRO A 95 -14.25 11.87 -14.97
N THR A 96 -14.83 12.83 -14.26
CA THR A 96 -14.29 13.29 -12.96
C THR A 96 -14.77 12.44 -11.79
N ALA A 97 -15.79 11.61 -12.00
CA ALA A 97 -16.27 10.64 -11.02
C ALA A 97 -16.75 9.33 -11.67
N ASN A 98 -16.79 8.28 -10.87
CA ASN A 98 -17.18 6.92 -11.27
C ASN A 98 -18.38 6.38 -10.48
N ASN A 99 -19.06 7.24 -9.71
CA ASN A 99 -20.09 6.86 -8.74
C ASN A 99 -21.48 7.34 -9.17
N CYS A 100 -22.26 6.47 -9.82
CA CYS A 100 -23.67 6.83 -10.01
C CYS A 100 -24.62 5.66 -10.35
N PRO A 101 -25.92 5.83 -10.03
CA PRO A 101 -27.01 4.96 -10.47
C PRO A 101 -27.45 5.19 -11.93
N SER A 102 -27.07 6.31 -12.56
CA SER A 102 -27.27 6.60 -13.99
C SER A 102 -26.12 7.48 -14.52
N PRO A 103 -25.62 7.27 -15.77
CA PRO A 103 -24.49 8.04 -16.31
C PRO A 103 -24.85 9.54 -16.47
N GLY A 104 -23.98 10.42 -15.98
CA GLY A 104 -24.08 11.88 -16.13
C GLY A 104 -23.16 12.43 -17.23
N LEU A 105 -23.11 13.76 -17.38
CA LEU A 105 -22.24 14.44 -18.36
C LEU A 105 -20.75 14.41 -18.00
N THR A 106 -20.40 14.07 -16.75
CA THR A 106 -19.03 14.06 -16.22
C THR A 106 -18.70 12.77 -15.49
N GLU A 107 -19.58 11.77 -15.53
CA GLU A 107 -19.51 10.58 -14.70
C GLU A 107 -19.75 9.29 -15.49
N VAL A 108 -19.11 8.20 -15.08
CA VAL A 108 -19.30 6.87 -15.65
C VAL A 108 -19.73 5.87 -14.58
N CYS A 109 -20.69 5.00 -14.90
CA CYS A 109 -21.17 3.97 -13.96
C CYS A 109 -20.36 2.68 -14.14
N LEU A 110 -19.27 2.53 -13.38
CA LEU A 110 -18.47 1.31 -13.42
C LEU A 110 -19.15 0.18 -12.63
N LYS A 111 -19.11 -1.04 -13.16
CA LYS A 111 -19.64 -2.23 -12.50
C LYS A 111 -18.52 -3.23 -12.23
N SER A 112 -18.34 -3.60 -10.97
CA SER A 112 -17.46 -4.70 -10.60
C SER A 112 -18.21 -6.04 -10.60
N SER A 113 -17.48 -7.14 -10.76
CA SER A 113 -17.99 -8.50 -10.70
C SER A 113 -17.68 -9.17 -9.35
N GLY A 114 -18.56 -10.07 -8.91
CA GLY A 114 -18.35 -10.91 -7.73
C GLY A 114 -18.12 -10.10 -6.44
N SER A 115 -17.01 -10.38 -5.76
CA SER A 115 -16.59 -9.72 -4.51
C SER A 115 -15.64 -8.53 -4.73
N ASN A 116 -15.47 -8.10 -5.98
CA ASN A 116 -14.54 -7.01 -6.29
C ASN A 116 -15.17 -5.66 -6.00
N SER A 117 -14.35 -4.70 -5.60
CA SER A 117 -14.76 -3.32 -5.38
C SER A 117 -13.74 -2.36 -5.99
N TYR A 118 -14.22 -1.33 -6.67
CA TYR A 118 -13.35 -0.20 -7.01
C TYR A 118 -12.98 0.56 -5.74
N SER A 119 -11.71 0.92 -5.61
CA SER A 119 -11.24 1.79 -4.53
C SER A 119 -11.68 3.23 -4.79
N ASN A 120 -11.87 4.02 -3.73
CA ASN A 120 -12.14 5.47 -3.82
C ASN A 120 -10.97 6.28 -4.43
N SER A 121 -9.88 5.62 -4.81
CA SER A 121 -8.66 6.22 -5.36
C SER A 121 -8.72 6.43 -6.88
N TYR A 122 -9.89 6.67 -7.45
CA TYR A 122 -9.98 7.08 -8.86
C TYR A 122 -9.37 8.46 -9.02
N MET A 123 -8.30 8.57 -9.80
CA MET A 123 -7.59 9.83 -10.04
C MET A 123 -7.62 10.17 -11.53
N VAL A 124 -7.77 11.46 -11.84
CA VAL A 124 -7.79 11.98 -13.21
C VAL A 124 -6.97 13.26 -13.27
N ASN A 125 -6.19 13.41 -14.34
CA ASN A 125 -5.53 14.65 -14.70
C ASN A 125 -5.85 14.99 -16.16
N ASN A 126 -6.88 15.80 -16.35
CA ASN A 126 -7.29 16.32 -17.66
C ASN A 126 -6.44 17.53 -18.11
N LEU A 127 -5.50 18.00 -17.28
CA LEU A 127 -4.62 19.13 -17.58
C LEU A 127 -3.26 18.68 -18.12
N SER A 128 -2.89 17.41 -17.98
CA SER A 128 -1.63 16.88 -18.52
C SER A 128 -1.70 16.62 -20.03
N SER A 129 -0.54 16.61 -20.71
CA SER A 129 -0.41 16.21 -22.10
C SER A 129 0.62 15.06 -22.22
N PRO A 130 0.19 13.80 -22.42
CA PRO A 130 -1.19 13.35 -22.57
C PRO A 130 -2.00 13.43 -21.26
N LYS A 131 -3.33 13.56 -21.37
CA LYS A 131 -4.26 13.46 -20.23
C LYS A 131 -4.16 12.05 -19.61
N THR A 132 -4.36 11.95 -18.30
CA THR A 132 -4.19 10.68 -17.58
C THR A 132 -5.34 10.35 -16.62
N PHE A 133 -5.55 9.07 -16.33
CA PHE A 133 -6.40 8.51 -15.28
C PHE A 133 -5.74 7.29 -14.63
N SER A 134 -6.12 7.00 -13.39
CA SER A 134 -5.84 5.72 -12.74
C SER A 134 -7.06 5.23 -11.96
N LEU A 135 -7.29 3.92 -12.02
CA LEU A 135 -8.37 3.25 -11.31
C LEU A 135 -7.85 1.99 -10.63
N ASP A 136 -8.19 1.84 -9.36
CA ASP A 136 -7.85 0.66 -8.58
C ASP A 136 -9.08 -0.18 -8.29
N ALA A 137 -8.89 -1.50 -8.31
CA ALA A 137 -9.88 -2.47 -7.87
C ALA A 137 -9.25 -3.45 -6.88
N MET A 138 -10.07 -3.90 -5.93
CA MET A 138 -9.68 -4.78 -4.84
C MET A 138 -10.53 -6.03 -4.80
N SER A 139 -9.96 -7.13 -4.31
CA SER A 139 -10.66 -8.37 -3.98
C SER A 139 -9.99 -9.02 -2.77
N GLY A 140 -10.54 -8.76 -1.58
CA GLY A 140 -9.83 -9.02 -0.32
C GLY A 140 -8.61 -8.12 -0.19
N THR A 141 -7.42 -8.70 0.00
CA THR A 141 -6.14 -7.98 0.12
C THR A 141 -5.48 -7.66 -1.22
N LEU A 142 -5.91 -8.31 -2.30
CA LEU A 142 -5.37 -8.07 -3.64
C LEU A 142 -5.83 -6.71 -4.15
N ARG A 143 -4.90 -5.89 -4.62
CA ARG A 143 -5.18 -4.62 -5.29
C ARG A 143 -4.49 -4.59 -6.65
N TYR A 144 -5.21 -4.17 -7.67
CA TYR A 144 -4.67 -3.96 -9.02
C TYR A 144 -5.08 -2.57 -9.51
N ARG A 145 -4.21 -1.98 -10.34
CA ARG A 145 -4.41 -0.69 -10.98
C ARG A 145 -4.44 -0.85 -12.48
N ILE A 146 -5.31 -0.08 -13.13
CA ILE A 146 -5.24 0.20 -14.55
C ILE A 146 -5.11 1.70 -14.77
N THR A 147 -4.31 2.09 -15.75
CA THR A 147 -4.19 3.48 -16.23
C THR A 147 -4.62 3.51 -17.70
N GLU A 148 -4.07 4.40 -18.52
CA GLU A 148 -4.27 4.42 -19.98
C GLU A 148 -3.68 3.17 -20.67
N SER A 149 -2.92 2.35 -19.93
CA SER A 149 -2.43 1.05 -20.38
C SER A 149 -3.56 0.01 -20.50
N THR A 150 -3.39 -0.96 -21.41
CA THR A 150 -4.34 -2.07 -21.60
C THR A 150 -4.15 -3.22 -20.60
N VAL A 151 -3.16 -3.13 -19.72
CA VAL A 151 -2.78 -4.20 -18.79
C VAL A 151 -2.88 -3.73 -17.35
N PRO A 152 -3.82 -4.27 -16.54
CA PRO A 152 -3.83 -4.01 -15.12
C PRO A 152 -2.62 -4.63 -14.42
N THR A 153 -1.94 -3.82 -13.61
CA THR A 153 -0.76 -4.19 -12.82
C THR A 153 -1.13 -4.35 -11.34
N ALA A 154 -0.42 -5.21 -10.63
CA ALA A 154 -0.64 -5.36 -9.20
C ALA A 154 -0.15 -4.11 -8.47
N VAL A 155 -0.94 -3.60 -7.53
CA VAL A 155 -0.53 -2.51 -6.63
C VAL A 155 0.07 -3.18 -5.41
N THR A 156 1.38 -3.39 -5.48
CA THR A 156 2.11 -4.17 -4.47
C THR A 156 2.99 -3.31 -3.58
N SER A 157 3.16 -2.03 -3.92
CA SER A 157 4.13 -1.17 -3.26
C SER A 157 3.61 0.24 -3.04
N LEU A 158 4.27 1.01 -2.17
CA LEU A 158 3.88 2.40 -1.89
C LEU A 158 4.02 3.33 -3.11
N VAL A 159 4.95 3.05 -4.03
CA VAL A 159 5.05 3.78 -5.31
C VAL A 159 3.78 3.57 -6.14
N ASP A 160 3.21 2.38 -6.09
CA ASP A 160 1.95 2.12 -6.76
C ASP A 160 0.81 2.82 -6.02
N ILE A 161 0.76 2.85 -4.70
CA ILE A 161 -0.36 3.46 -3.97
C ILE A 161 -0.37 4.99 -4.09
N ASP A 162 0.79 5.62 -3.92
CA ASP A 162 0.98 7.07 -3.90
C ASP A 162 2.29 7.47 -4.61
N PRO A 163 2.27 7.55 -5.95
CA PRO A 163 3.44 7.95 -6.73
C PRO A 163 3.83 9.42 -6.53
N ALA A 164 3.00 10.24 -5.87
CA ALA A 164 3.35 11.62 -5.52
C ALA A 164 4.29 11.65 -4.31
N SER A 165 4.10 10.75 -3.34
CA SER A 165 4.92 10.69 -2.11
C SER A 165 6.06 9.67 -2.15
N TRP A 166 6.06 8.72 -3.10
CA TRP A 166 7.06 7.65 -3.18
C TRP A 166 7.72 7.54 -4.56
N MET A 167 8.99 7.12 -4.59
CA MET A 167 9.74 6.85 -5.83
C MET A 167 10.58 5.59 -5.73
N LEU A 168 10.88 4.97 -6.86
CA LEU A 168 11.82 3.85 -6.93
C LEU A 168 13.22 4.35 -7.29
N ILE A 169 14.23 4.00 -6.50
CA ILE A 169 15.65 4.25 -6.79
C ILE A 169 16.41 2.93 -6.63
N GLY A 170 17.04 2.47 -7.70
CA GLY A 170 17.57 1.11 -7.75
C GLY A 170 16.46 0.09 -7.47
N SER A 171 16.61 -0.68 -6.39
CA SER A 171 15.63 -1.66 -5.91
C SER A 171 14.82 -1.21 -4.71
N GLN A 172 14.96 0.05 -4.26
CA GLN A 172 14.35 0.56 -3.02
C GLN A 172 13.33 1.65 -3.30
N ILE A 173 12.29 1.66 -2.48
CA ILE A 173 11.22 2.65 -2.55
C ILE A 173 11.49 3.72 -1.50
N TRP A 174 11.67 4.97 -1.92
CA TRP A 174 12.02 6.08 -1.05
C TRP A 174 10.94 7.16 -1.03
N SER A 175 10.71 7.74 0.15
CA SER A 175 9.83 8.91 0.30
C SER A 175 10.39 10.11 -0.46
N LYS A 176 9.55 10.81 -1.25
CA LYS A 176 9.92 12.02 -2.03
C LYS A 176 10.12 13.27 -1.18
N ASN A 177 9.48 13.35 -0.02
CA ASN A 177 9.56 14.49 0.88
C ASN A 177 10.26 14.10 2.19
N ASN A 178 10.89 15.08 2.84
CA ASN A 178 11.36 14.93 4.22
C ASN A 178 10.14 14.75 5.13
N ILE A 179 10.23 13.88 6.14
CA ILE A 179 9.12 13.65 7.07
C ILE A 179 8.82 14.91 7.88
N ASN A 180 7.54 15.28 7.96
CA ASN A 180 7.03 16.44 8.70
C ASN A 180 5.75 16.06 9.45
N VAL A 181 5.89 15.26 10.50
CA VAL A 181 4.79 14.79 11.36
C VAL A 181 5.07 15.19 12.80
N GLY A 182 4.01 15.28 13.60
CA GLY A 182 4.13 15.65 15.01
C GLY A 182 4.00 17.15 15.29
N THR A 183 4.10 17.49 16.57
CA THR A 183 3.91 18.84 17.11
C THR A 183 5.25 19.54 17.23
N MET A 184 5.34 20.79 16.75
CA MET A 184 6.56 21.57 16.90
C MET A 184 6.80 21.91 18.37
N ILE A 185 8.02 21.66 18.82
CA ILE A 185 8.55 22.14 20.09
C ILE A 185 9.74 23.07 19.85
N ASN A 186 10.09 23.87 20.85
CA ASN A 186 11.25 24.76 20.77
C ASN A 186 12.56 23.95 20.73
N GLY A 187 13.50 24.38 19.89
CA GLY A 187 14.81 23.76 19.70
C GLY A 187 15.61 23.62 20.98
N SER A 188 15.41 24.46 21.99
CA SER A 188 16.08 24.35 23.30
C SER A 188 15.58 23.19 24.17
N LEU A 189 14.41 22.62 23.87
CA LEU A 189 13.82 21.48 24.59
C LEU A 189 14.24 20.16 23.94
N SER A 190 14.21 19.07 24.70
CA SER A 190 14.38 17.71 24.16
C SER A 190 13.03 17.15 23.72
N GLN A 191 13.02 16.39 22.63
CA GLN A 191 11.88 15.55 22.25
C GLN A 191 11.87 14.35 23.21
N ALA A 192 10.90 14.33 24.12
CA ALA A 192 10.86 13.39 25.25
C ALA A 192 9.43 12.91 25.57
N ASN A 193 8.42 13.39 24.85
CA ASN A 193 7.03 13.00 25.07
C ASN A 193 6.62 11.84 24.16
N ASN A 194 6.75 10.61 24.66
CA ASN A 194 6.49 9.40 23.88
C ASN A 194 5.01 9.17 23.51
N ALA A 195 4.08 10.02 23.96
CA ALA A 195 2.66 9.89 23.60
C ALA A 195 2.30 10.65 22.31
N THR A 196 3.11 11.63 21.92
CA THR A 196 2.85 12.47 20.76
C THR A 196 4.16 12.71 20.02
N VAL A 197 4.18 12.49 18.71
CA VAL A 197 5.40 12.77 17.95
C VAL A 197 5.76 14.25 18.08
N GLU A 198 7.00 14.54 18.42
CA GLU A 198 7.54 15.89 18.53
C GLU A 198 8.51 16.17 17.38
N LYS A 199 8.57 17.42 16.92
CA LYS A 199 9.48 17.85 15.85
C LYS A 199 10.09 19.20 16.19
N TYR A 200 11.26 19.50 15.62
CA TYR A 200 11.73 20.88 15.52
C TYR A 200 11.51 21.38 14.10
N CYS A 201 11.06 22.63 14.00
CA CYS A 201 11.15 23.38 12.77
C CYS A 201 12.37 24.29 12.85
N TYR A 202 13.10 24.45 11.75
CA TYR A 202 14.33 25.25 11.77
C TYR A 202 14.06 26.66 12.32
N ASN A 203 14.89 27.11 13.27
CA ASN A 203 14.75 28.38 14.00
C ASN A 203 13.41 28.54 14.76
N ASP A 204 12.74 27.45 15.10
CA ASP A 204 11.43 27.46 15.79
C ASP A 204 10.33 28.18 14.99
N VAL A 205 10.45 28.17 13.66
CA VAL A 205 9.47 28.75 12.74
C VAL A 205 8.70 27.64 12.04
N GLU A 206 7.41 27.47 12.35
CA GLU A 206 6.57 26.38 11.80
C GLU A 206 6.60 26.31 10.27
N SER A 207 6.60 27.45 9.56
CA SER A 207 6.63 27.47 8.10
C SER A 207 7.89 26.82 7.50
N ASN A 208 9.00 26.79 8.25
CA ASN A 208 10.21 26.11 7.81
C ASN A 208 10.03 24.59 7.76
N CYS A 209 9.19 24.00 8.61
CA CYS A 209 8.88 22.57 8.50
C CYS A 209 8.15 22.23 7.19
N THR A 210 7.29 23.13 6.68
CA THR A 210 6.60 22.92 5.40
C THR A 210 7.58 22.91 4.23
N THR A 211 8.60 23.76 4.27
CA THR A 211 9.60 23.88 3.20
C THR A 211 10.67 22.80 3.29
N TYR A 212 11.18 22.54 4.49
CA TYR A 212 12.40 21.77 4.72
C TYR A 212 12.15 20.40 5.38
N GLY A 213 10.96 20.14 5.89
CA GLY A 213 10.66 19.00 6.76
C GLY A 213 10.97 19.25 8.23
N GLY A 214 10.54 18.33 9.08
CA GLY A 214 10.85 18.35 10.50
C GLY A 214 12.26 17.82 10.80
N LEU A 215 12.84 18.29 11.90
CA LEU A 215 14.08 17.77 12.46
C LEU A 215 13.76 16.96 13.73
N TYR A 216 14.34 15.77 13.84
CA TYR A 216 14.03 14.82 14.90
C TYR A 216 15.31 14.36 15.61
N GLN A 217 15.24 14.23 16.92
CA GLN A 217 16.21 13.44 17.68
C GLN A 217 16.04 11.97 17.31
N TRP A 218 17.12 11.20 17.44
CA TRP A 218 17.14 9.82 16.97
C TRP A 218 16.12 8.95 17.69
N ASP A 219 16.02 9.07 19.02
CA ASP A 219 15.07 8.28 19.81
C ASP A 219 13.61 8.61 19.44
N GLU A 220 13.31 9.89 19.21
CA GLU A 220 11.98 10.35 18.77
C GLU A 220 11.61 9.79 17.38
N MET A 221 12.53 9.92 16.43
CA MET A 221 12.40 9.33 15.09
C MET A 221 12.10 7.84 15.19
N MET A 222 12.86 7.11 16.00
CA MET A 222 12.73 5.66 16.19
C MET A 222 11.49 5.28 17.00
N GLN A 223 10.74 6.25 17.55
CA GLN A 223 9.67 6.01 18.51
C GLN A 223 10.16 5.15 19.68
N TYR A 224 11.36 5.46 20.18
CA TYR A 224 12.04 4.84 21.31
C TYR A 224 12.30 3.33 21.15
N SER A 225 12.23 2.84 19.91
CA SER A 225 12.63 1.48 19.55
C SER A 225 14.12 1.42 19.23
N THR A 226 14.78 0.33 19.62
CA THR A 226 16.17 0.03 19.23
C THR A 226 16.25 -0.91 18.03
N THR A 227 15.10 -1.33 17.49
CA THR A 227 15.07 -2.24 16.35
C THR A 227 15.37 -1.48 15.06
N GLN A 228 16.52 -1.77 14.45
CA GLN A 228 16.88 -1.27 13.13
C GLN A 228 15.77 -1.59 12.11
N GLY A 229 15.47 -0.63 11.23
CA GLY A 229 14.40 -0.80 10.25
C GLY A 229 12.99 -0.83 10.85
N THR A 230 12.80 -0.32 12.08
CA THR A 230 11.46 -0.12 12.64
C THR A 230 10.65 0.91 11.85
N GLN A 231 9.32 0.84 11.94
CA GLN A 231 8.46 1.86 11.34
C GLN A 231 8.80 3.25 11.90
N GLY A 232 8.97 3.38 13.21
CA GLY A 232 9.20 4.67 13.87
C GLY A 232 8.16 5.70 13.46
N ILE A 233 8.60 6.92 13.14
CA ILE A 233 7.72 8.02 12.65
C ILE A 233 7.30 7.88 11.18
N CYS A 234 7.73 6.83 10.47
CA CYS A 234 7.31 6.61 9.10
C CYS A 234 5.84 6.18 9.00
N PRO A 235 5.15 6.50 7.90
CA PRO A 235 3.79 6.05 7.68
C PRO A 235 3.70 4.52 7.56
N SER A 236 2.52 3.96 7.82
CA SER A 236 2.29 2.52 7.71
C SER A 236 2.66 1.96 6.33
N GLY A 237 3.27 0.78 6.32
CA GLY A 237 3.80 0.15 5.10
C GLY A 237 5.19 0.64 4.70
N SER A 238 5.83 1.50 5.52
CA SER A 238 7.21 1.93 5.35
C SER A 238 7.98 1.86 6.67
N HIS A 239 9.28 2.08 6.62
CA HIS A 239 10.17 2.04 7.77
C HIS A 239 11.34 3.02 7.66
N LEU A 240 12.05 3.20 8.78
CA LEU A 240 13.22 4.05 8.88
C LEU A 240 14.45 3.36 8.27
N PRO A 241 15.15 4.01 7.32
CA PRO A 241 16.23 3.38 6.57
C PRO A 241 17.39 2.96 7.48
N SER A 242 17.78 1.71 7.35
CA SER A 242 19.03 1.22 7.90
C SER A 242 20.24 1.82 7.17
N ASP A 243 21.41 1.77 7.81
CA ASP A 243 22.65 2.23 7.21
C ASP A 243 22.99 1.40 5.97
N SER A 244 22.71 0.10 6.00
CA SER A 244 22.78 -0.80 4.84
C SER A 244 21.90 -0.34 3.69
N GLU A 245 20.67 0.11 3.97
CA GLU A 245 19.76 0.54 2.91
C GLU A 245 20.19 1.85 2.30
N ILE A 246 20.68 2.80 3.11
CA ILE A 246 21.27 4.04 2.58
C ILE A 246 22.51 3.73 1.74
N LYS A 247 23.34 2.75 2.14
CA LYS A 247 24.46 2.28 1.29
C LYS A 247 23.99 1.68 -0.02
N THR A 248 22.92 0.89 -0.02
CA THR A 248 22.33 0.36 -1.26
C THR A 248 21.82 1.47 -2.17
N LEU A 249 21.17 2.50 -1.62
CA LEU A 249 20.81 3.71 -2.35
C LEU A 249 22.06 4.38 -2.96
N GLU A 250 23.09 4.67 -2.15
CA GLU A 250 24.34 5.29 -2.62
C GLU A 250 25.01 4.47 -3.74
N MET A 251 25.02 3.14 -3.62
CA MET A 251 25.57 2.24 -4.63
C MET A 251 24.74 2.20 -5.91
N SER A 252 23.41 2.31 -5.82
CA SER A 252 22.53 2.43 -7.00
C SER A 252 22.79 3.72 -7.80
N LEU A 253 23.38 4.72 -7.16
CA LEU A 253 23.82 5.99 -7.75
C LEU A 253 25.30 5.99 -8.17
N GLY A 254 25.91 4.81 -8.28
CA GLY A 254 27.25 4.63 -8.83
C GLY A 254 28.39 4.56 -7.80
N MET A 255 28.11 4.57 -6.50
CA MET A 255 29.15 4.35 -5.48
C MET A 255 29.56 2.87 -5.45
N SER A 256 30.85 2.57 -5.28
CA SER A 256 31.29 1.19 -5.04
C SER A 256 31.03 0.77 -3.59
N GLN A 257 30.92 -0.54 -3.33
CA GLN A 257 30.76 -1.06 -1.97
C GLN A 257 31.90 -0.64 -1.03
N VAL A 258 33.14 -0.66 -1.51
CA VAL A 258 34.33 -0.25 -0.73
C VAL A 258 34.21 1.22 -0.30
N GLN A 259 33.74 2.10 -1.19
CA GLN A 259 33.48 3.49 -0.84
C GLN A 259 32.31 3.62 0.14
N ALA A 260 31.23 2.87 -0.06
CA ALA A 260 30.04 2.92 0.78
C ALA A 260 30.30 2.44 2.22
N ASP A 261 31.30 1.58 2.44
CA ASP A 261 31.69 1.11 3.78
C ASP A 261 32.63 2.09 4.53
N ASN A 262 33.25 3.05 3.83
CA ASN A 262 34.11 4.06 4.46
C ASN A 262 33.33 5.11 5.25
N THR A 263 33.93 5.71 6.27
CA THR A 263 33.38 6.90 6.96
C THR A 263 33.88 8.21 6.34
N SER A 264 33.32 9.34 6.76
CA SER A 264 33.64 10.67 6.21
C SER A 264 33.20 10.82 4.74
N TRP A 265 33.70 11.85 4.06
CA TRP A 265 33.41 12.15 2.65
C TRP A 265 33.83 11.00 1.74
N ARG A 266 32.89 10.57 0.89
CA ARG A 266 33.01 9.37 0.07
C ARG A 266 32.14 9.44 -1.18
N GLY A 267 32.45 8.57 -2.12
CA GLY A 267 31.84 8.60 -3.45
C GLY A 267 32.36 9.77 -4.28
N THR A 268 31.70 9.99 -5.40
CA THR A 268 32.07 11.00 -6.40
C THR A 268 31.11 12.19 -6.33
N ASP A 269 29.83 11.91 -6.48
CA ASP A 269 28.78 12.89 -6.74
C ASP A 269 27.43 12.49 -6.12
N GLN A 270 27.39 11.47 -5.25
CA GLN A 270 26.14 10.99 -4.63
C GLN A 270 25.45 12.08 -3.80
N GLY A 271 26.20 12.97 -3.16
CA GLY A 271 25.65 14.14 -2.49
C GLY A 271 25.00 15.11 -3.47
N LEU A 272 25.56 15.32 -4.67
CA LEU A 272 24.90 16.10 -5.75
C LEU A 272 23.65 15.41 -6.27
N GLN A 273 23.72 14.10 -6.55
CA GLN A 273 22.59 13.36 -7.11
C GLN A 273 21.37 13.31 -6.18
N LEU A 274 21.58 13.29 -4.86
CA LEU A 274 20.52 13.20 -3.85
C LEU A 274 19.86 14.54 -3.49
N ARG A 275 20.56 15.66 -3.71
CA ARG A 275 20.05 17.02 -3.43
C ARG A 275 18.87 17.40 -4.34
N SER A 276 18.15 18.46 -3.97
CA SER A 276 17.14 19.12 -4.82
C SER A 276 17.71 19.45 -6.20
N GLY A 277 17.04 18.99 -7.26
CA GLY A 277 17.50 19.14 -8.65
C GLY A 277 18.56 18.12 -9.10
N GLY A 278 18.97 17.21 -8.22
CA GLY A 278 19.90 16.12 -8.54
C GLY A 278 19.25 14.97 -9.33
N ALA A 279 20.08 14.14 -9.96
CA ALA A 279 19.64 13.08 -10.87
C ALA A 279 18.82 11.95 -10.21
N SER A 280 18.94 11.74 -8.90
CA SER A 280 18.23 10.65 -8.20
C SER A 280 16.74 10.90 -8.00
N SER A 281 16.26 12.13 -8.26
CA SER A 281 14.92 12.60 -7.94
C SER A 281 14.54 12.60 -6.45
N MET A 282 15.41 12.20 -5.52
CA MET A 282 15.13 12.27 -4.06
C MET A 282 14.83 13.68 -3.58
N ASN A 283 15.37 14.67 -4.28
CA ASN A 283 15.17 16.09 -4.02
C ASN A 283 15.35 16.46 -2.54
N ILE A 284 16.43 16.00 -1.92
CA ILE A 284 16.73 16.36 -0.52
C ILE A 284 17.05 17.86 -0.46
N VAL A 285 16.20 18.61 0.24
CA VAL A 285 16.39 20.04 0.51
C VAL A 285 17.37 20.20 1.66
N LEU A 286 18.30 21.14 1.55
CA LEU A 286 19.32 21.43 2.57
C LEU A 286 18.72 22.25 3.74
N GLY A 287 17.91 21.61 4.57
CA GLY A 287 17.13 22.24 5.64
C GLY A 287 17.86 22.60 6.94
N GLY A 288 19.19 22.55 6.96
CA GLY A 288 19.98 22.74 8.17
C GLY A 288 19.88 21.57 9.15
N THR A 289 20.33 21.82 10.38
CA THR A 289 20.38 20.85 11.48
C THR A 289 20.16 21.54 12.83
N ARG A 290 19.69 20.81 13.84
CA ARG A 290 19.72 21.23 15.25
C ARG A 290 20.89 20.53 15.96
N GLY A 291 21.83 21.31 16.48
CA GLY A 291 22.98 20.83 17.26
C GLY A 291 22.56 20.26 18.61
N THR A 292 23.47 19.72 19.41
CA THR A 292 23.17 19.14 20.72
C THR A 292 22.79 20.19 21.78
N ASP A 293 23.21 21.43 21.58
CA ASP A 293 22.98 22.59 22.44
C ASP A 293 21.63 23.29 22.21
N GLY A 294 20.85 22.87 21.22
CA GLY A 294 19.59 23.53 20.84
C GLY A 294 19.71 24.54 19.72
N SER A 295 20.93 24.87 19.29
CA SER A 295 21.17 25.84 18.23
C SER A 295 20.90 25.24 16.85
N PHE A 296 20.37 26.05 15.95
CA PHE A 296 20.15 25.68 14.55
C PHE A 296 21.27 26.21 13.67
N TRP A 297 21.73 25.39 12.72
CA TRP A 297 22.87 25.72 11.86
C TRP A 297 22.64 25.32 10.41
N ASN A 298 23.34 26.02 9.51
CA ASN A 298 23.56 25.62 8.11
C ASN A 298 22.30 25.51 7.24
N LEU A 299 21.28 26.35 7.46
CA LEU A 299 20.15 26.48 6.53
C LEU A 299 20.67 26.73 5.10
N ASP A 300 20.03 26.09 4.12
CA ASP A 300 20.30 26.15 2.68
C ASP A 300 21.72 25.72 2.25
N THR A 301 22.57 25.34 3.20
CA THR A 301 23.99 25.00 2.94
C THR A 301 24.31 23.57 3.31
N GLN A 302 23.70 23.01 4.35
CA GLN A 302 23.90 21.61 4.75
C GLN A 302 22.61 20.98 5.26
N THR A 303 22.56 19.66 5.21
CA THR A 303 21.59 18.90 5.99
C THR A 303 22.15 17.54 6.36
N ARG A 304 21.59 16.94 7.40
CA ARG A 304 21.91 15.58 7.81
C ARG A 304 20.66 14.73 7.78
N MET A 305 20.78 13.50 7.29
CA MET A 305 19.74 12.50 7.26
C MET A 305 20.10 11.36 8.21
N TRP A 306 19.19 11.04 9.13
CA TRP A 306 19.37 9.93 10.05
C TRP A 306 19.25 8.56 9.37
N SER A 307 19.92 7.58 9.98
CA SER A 307 19.66 6.15 9.81
C SER A 307 19.08 5.55 11.09
N SER A 308 18.31 4.47 10.98
CA SER A 308 17.89 3.62 12.10
C SER A 308 19.01 2.75 12.69
N SER A 309 20.23 2.77 12.11
CA SER A 309 21.37 2.00 12.60
C SER A 309 22.16 2.74 13.68
N GLU A 310 22.29 2.10 14.83
CA GLU A 310 23.14 2.56 15.93
C GLU A 310 24.65 2.36 15.65
N SER A 311 25.47 3.15 16.34
CA SER A 311 26.92 3.05 16.39
C SER A 311 27.39 3.39 17.80
N GLY A 312 27.38 2.38 18.69
CA GLY A 312 27.62 2.61 20.12
C GLY A 312 26.55 3.52 20.73
N SER A 313 26.97 4.61 21.39
CA SER A 313 26.06 5.63 21.93
C SER A 313 25.51 6.61 20.88
N ASN A 314 25.97 6.49 19.64
CA ASN A 314 25.62 7.37 18.54
C ASN A 314 24.76 6.63 17.51
N ALA A 315 24.35 7.32 16.45
CA ALA A 315 23.69 6.71 15.30
C ALA A 315 24.32 7.17 14.00
N TRP A 316 24.22 6.35 12.96
CA TRP A 316 24.74 6.71 11.65
C TRP A 316 23.87 7.80 11.00
N ALA A 317 24.52 8.80 10.41
CA ALA A 317 23.89 9.84 9.64
C ALA A 317 24.63 10.06 8.32
N ARG A 318 23.94 10.68 7.35
CA ARG A 318 24.53 11.19 6.12
C ARG A 318 24.52 12.70 6.11
N LEU A 319 25.66 13.31 5.83
CA LEU A 319 25.78 14.75 5.61
C LEU A 319 25.83 15.04 4.11
N LEU A 320 24.93 15.93 3.68
CA LEU A 320 24.92 16.55 2.36
C LEU A 320 25.18 18.06 2.52
N THR A 321 25.93 18.65 1.59
CA THR A 321 26.29 20.07 1.63
C THR A 321 26.23 20.67 0.22
N SER A 322 26.06 21.98 0.13
CA SER A 322 26.15 22.71 -1.14
C SER A 322 27.59 22.74 -1.70
N GLY A 323 28.60 22.66 -0.84
CA GLY A 323 30.01 22.84 -1.22
C GLY A 323 30.78 21.57 -1.65
N MET A 324 30.16 20.39 -1.59
CA MET A 324 30.77 19.12 -2.00
C MET A 324 29.74 18.24 -2.70
N ASP A 325 30.19 17.56 -3.75
CA ASP A 325 29.35 16.63 -4.51
C ASP A 325 29.35 15.22 -3.91
N SER A 326 30.38 14.88 -3.15
CA SER A 326 30.42 13.66 -2.34
C SER A 326 29.43 13.71 -1.18
N ILE A 327 29.17 12.56 -0.57
CA ILE A 327 28.34 12.42 0.63
C ILE A 327 29.22 12.01 1.80
N ALA A 328 28.94 12.44 3.02
CA ALA A 328 29.69 11.99 4.18
C ALA A 328 28.86 11.10 5.11
N ARG A 329 29.51 10.11 5.73
CA ARG A 329 28.92 9.25 6.77
C ARG A 329 29.63 9.42 8.10
N TYR A 330 28.85 9.78 9.12
CA TYR A 330 29.33 9.99 10.48
C TYR A 330 28.43 9.30 11.51
N ALA A 331 29.01 8.97 12.66
CA ALA A 331 28.26 8.54 13.83
C ALA A 331 28.03 9.77 14.72
N ASP A 332 26.81 10.29 14.70
CA ASP A 332 26.44 11.53 15.36
C ASP A 332 25.66 11.26 16.66
N ALA A 333 25.71 12.23 17.57
CA ALA A 333 24.99 12.13 18.85
C ALA A 333 23.48 12.13 18.62
N LYS A 334 22.79 11.15 19.21
CA LYS A 334 21.35 10.91 19.06
C LYS A 334 20.45 12.08 19.46
N ILE A 335 20.95 12.98 20.31
CA ILE A 335 20.26 14.19 20.74
C ILE A 335 20.29 15.34 19.70
N SER A 336 20.99 15.16 18.59
CA SER A 336 20.96 16.12 17.46
C SER A 336 19.66 15.98 16.68
N GLY A 337 19.15 17.07 16.11
CA GLY A 337 17.95 17.08 15.29
C GLY A 337 18.26 17.10 13.80
N TYR A 338 17.96 16.01 13.10
CA TYR A 338 18.22 15.83 11.66
C TYR A 338 16.94 15.43 10.90
N LEU A 339 16.98 15.53 9.57
CA LEU A 339 15.85 15.13 8.74
C LEU A 339 15.71 13.61 8.69
N VAL A 340 14.51 13.17 8.34
CA VAL A 340 14.17 11.75 8.17
C VAL A 340 13.55 11.51 6.81
N ARG A 341 13.95 10.41 6.18
CA ARG A 341 13.33 9.80 4.99
C ARG A 341 12.89 8.39 5.34
N CYS A 342 11.93 7.85 4.60
CA CYS A 342 11.39 6.51 4.83
C CYS A 342 11.59 5.63 3.60
N VAL A 343 11.68 4.33 3.85
CA VAL A 343 11.79 3.28 2.84
C VAL A 343 10.50 2.45 2.85
N GLY A 344 9.88 2.26 1.68
CA GLY A 344 8.68 1.43 1.54
C GLY A 344 8.99 -0.06 1.68
N ASN A 345 8.08 -0.79 2.34
CA ASN A 345 8.14 -2.25 2.47
C ASN A 345 7.73 -2.96 1.18
#